data_AF-A0A1W6BIR0-F1
#
_entry.id   AF-A0A1W6BIR0-F1
#
_cell.length_a   1.000
_cell.length_b   1.000
_cell.length_c   1.000
_cell.angle_alpha   90.00
_cell.angle_beta   90.00
_cell.angle_gamma   90.00
#
_symmetry.space_group_name_H-M   'P 1'
#
loop_
_entity.id
_entity.type
_entity.pdbx_description
1 polymer ?
#
loop_
_entity_poly.entity_id
_entity_poly.type
_entity_poly.pdbx_seq_one_letter_code
_entity_poly.pdbx_strand_id
1 'polypeptide(L)' 'MFKLLNLVIILIFVTNCSIDTKTGIWENKKEISTDTELSSLSFDENLTFDEFKNNVIIYGKKSEYPKLME' A
#
# COMPACT_ATOMS: atom_id res chain seq x y z
N MET A 1 -28.22 34.80 -2.73
CA MET A 1 -27.22 34.12 -1.88
C MET A 1 -27.39 32.60 -1.88
N PHE A 2 -28.59 32.05 -1.65
CA PHE A 2 -28.84 30.59 -1.69
C PHE A 2 -28.40 29.86 -2.97
N LYS A 3 -28.57 30.48 -4.15
CA LYS A 3 -28.09 29.90 -5.43
C LYS A 3 -26.57 29.70 -5.47
N LEU A 4 -25.81 30.63 -4.89
CA LEU A 4 -24.34 30.54 -4.84
C LEU A 4 -23.92 29.45 -3.83
N LEU A 5 -24.62 29.37 -2.69
CA LEU A 5 -24.40 28.37 -1.67
C LEU A 5 -24.61 26.94 -2.20
N ASN A 6 -25.70 26.72 -2.95
CA ASN A 6 -25.98 25.43 -3.58
C ASN A 6 -24.90 25.02 -4.59
N LEU A 7 -24.34 25.98 -5.31
CA LEU A 7 -23.28 25.74 -6.28
C LEU A 7 -21.98 25.33 -5.60
N VAL A 8 -21.64 25.95 -4.46
CA VAL A 8 -20.50 25.57 -3.62
C VAL A 8 -20.68 24.17 -3.03
N ILE A 9 -21.90 23.84 -2.57
CA ILE A 9 -22.21 22.50 -2.02
C ILE A 9 -22.03 21.43 -3.11
N ILE A 10 -22.57 21.65 -4.31
CA ILE A 10 -22.40 20.72 -5.44
C ILE A 10 -20.91 20.55 -5.77
N LEU A 11 -20.14 21.65 -5.75
CA LEU A 11 -18.70 21.63 -6.04
C LEU A 11 -17.93 20.72 -5.07
N ILE A 12 -18.27 20.75 -3.78
CA ILE A 12 -17.65 19.88 -2.77
C ILE A 12 -17.99 18.40 -3.03
N PHE A 13 -19.21 18.08 -3.46
CA PHE A 13 -19.57 16.69 -3.74
C PHE A 13 -18.88 16.13 -4.99
N VAL A 14 -18.70 16.94 -6.04
CA VAL A 14 -18.01 16.47 -7.27
C VAL A 14 -16.49 16.42 -7.13
N THR A 15 -15.87 17.22 -6.26
CA THR A 15 -14.41 17.14 -6.02
C THR A 15 -14.02 15.94 -5.15
N ASN A 16 -14.95 15.37 -4.37
CA ASN A 16 -14.71 14.20 -3.53
C ASN A 16 -14.83 12.85 -4.28
N CYS A 17 -15.09 12.84 -5.60
CA CYS A 17 -15.02 11.62 -6.41
C CYS A 17 -13.59 11.05 -6.56
N SER A 18 -12.58 11.73 -6.01
CA SER A 18 -11.20 11.25 -5.90
C SER A 18 -10.79 10.97 -4.44
N ILE A 19 -11.75 10.67 -3.54
CA ILE A 19 -11.41 9.95 -2.31
C ILE A 19 -10.96 8.55 -2.74
N ASP A 20 -9.67 8.48 -3.05
CA ASP A 20 -9.01 7.23 -3.38
C ASP A 20 -8.90 6.45 -2.08
N THR A 21 -9.83 5.51 -1.91
CA THR A 21 -9.80 4.53 -0.83
C THR A 21 -8.59 3.61 -0.91
N LYS A 22 -7.77 3.68 -1.98
CA LYS A 22 -6.46 3.04 -2.10
C LYS A 22 -5.30 3.93 -1.62
N THR A 23 -5.44 5.26 -1.60
CA THR A 23 -4.41 6.14 -1.01
C THR A 23 -4.61 6.27 0.50
N GLY A 24 -4.07 5.29 1.23
CA GLY A 24 -3.25 5.50 2.44
C GLY A 24 -3.87 6.07 3.73
N ILE A 25 -5.01 6.77 3.71
CA ILE A 25 -5.60 7.35 4.94
C ILE A 25 -6.38 6.28 5.74
N TRP A 26 -6.96 5.30 5.04
CA TRP A 26 -7.78 4.24 5.63
C TRP A 26 -7.12 2.86 5.59
N GLU A 27 -5.88 2.80 5.09
CA GLU A 27 -5.14 1.55 5.05
C GLU A 27 -4.67 1.26 6.48
N ASN A 28 -5.37 0.36 7.17
CA ASN A 28 -4.89 -0.25 8.40
C ASN A 28 -3.67 -1.10 8.03
N LYS A 29 -2.53 -0.42 7.83
CA LYS A 29 -1.23 -1.04 7.62
C LYS A 29 -0.93 -1.78 8.91
N LYS A 30 -1.34 -3.04 9.01
CA LYS A 30 -0.76 -3.96 9.98
C LYS A 30 0.75 -3.82 9.78
N GLU A 31 1.45 -3.32 10.79
CA GLU A 31 2.90 -3.29 10.77
C GLU A 31 3.37 -4.73 10.58
N ILE A 32 3.86 -5.02 9.38
CA ILE A 32 4.51 -6.29 9.08
C ILE A 32 5.82 -6.24 9.87
N SER A 33 5.94 -7.08 10.90
CA SER A 33 7.13 -7.16 11.73
C SER A 33 8.34 -7.44 10.84
N THR A 34 9.32 -6.55 10.90
CA THR A 34 10.55 -6.67 10.12
C THR A 34 11.59 -7.53 10.82
N ASP A 35 11.23 -8.35 11.81
CA ASP A 35 12.18 -9.21 12.53
C ASP A 35 12.56 -10.47 11.73
N THR A 36 11.84 -10.78 10.66
CA THR A 36 12.09 -11.97 9.82
C THR A 36 13.39 -11.82 9.02
N GLU A 37 14.31 -12.78 9.14
CA GLU A 37 15.55 -12.80 8.36
C GLU A 37 15.28 -13.04 6.86
N LEU A 38 16.04 -12.39 5.97
CA LEU A 38 15.90 -12.56 4.52
C LEU A 38 16.09 -14.01 4.07
N SER A 39 17.02 -14.73 4.69
CA SER A 39 17.32 -16.15 4.46
C SER A 39 16.15 -17.08 4.75
N SER A 40 15.19 -16.64 5.58
CA SER A 40 14.03 -17.42 5.98
C SER A 40 12.80 -17.22 5.08
N LEU A 41 12.86 -16.30 4.11
CA LEU A 41 11.77 -16.05 3.17
C LEU A 41 11.65 -17.19 2.14
N SER A 42 10.40 -17.59 1.87
CA SER A 42 10.06 -18.57 0.83
C SER A 42 9.21 -17.93 -0.27
N PHE A 43 9.35 -18.40 -1.50
CA PHE A 43 8.55 -17.99 -2.66
C PHE A 43 7.94 -19.21 -3.37
N ASP A 44 7.71 -20.28 -2.62
CA ASP A 44 7.11 -21.52 -3.11
C ASP A 44 5.64 -21.32 -3.54
N GLU A 45 5.19 -22.14 -4.48
CA GLU A 45 3.84 -22.08 -5.05
C GLU A 45 2.73 -22.49 -4.06
N ASN A 46 3.07 -23.16 -2.96
CA ASN A 46 2.11 -23.61 -1.94
C ASN A 46 1.73 -22.52 -0.91
N LEU A 47 2.27 -21.31 -1.03
CA LEU A 47 1.95 -20.20 -0.13
C LEU A 47 0.56 -19.61 -0.41
N THR A 48 -0.09 -19.13 0.64
CA THR A 48 -1.26 -18.26 0.44
C THR A 48 -0.82 -16.94 -0.18
N PHE A 49 -1.76 -16.26 -0.85
CA PHE A 49 -1.49 -14.96 -1.46
C PHE A 49 -0.94 -13.93 -0.45
N ASP A 50 -1.47 -13.93 0.77
CA ASP A 50 -1.04 -12.98 1.81
C ASP A 50 0.38 -13.29 2.31
N GLU A 51 0.75 -14.56 2.45
CA GLU A 51 2.12 -14.97 2.80
C GLU A 51 3.10 -14.59 1.71
N PHE A 52 2.79 -14.92 0.46
CA PHE A 52 3.61 -14.55 -0.69
C PHE A 52 3.79 -13.03 -0.78
N LYS A 53 2.70 -12.26 -0.67
CA LYS A 53 2.71 -10.80 -0.68
C LYS A 53 3.60 -10.24 0.44
N ASN A 54 3.49 -10.78 1.65
CA ASN A 54 4.31 -10.32 2.78
C ASN A 54 5.80 -10.62 2.54
N ASN A 55 6.14 -11.78 1.98
CA ASN A 55 7.52 -12.13 1.67
C ASN A 55 8.11 -11.20 0.62
N VAL A 56 7.36 -10.85 -0.43
CA VAL A 56 7.78 -9.86 -1.44
C VAL A 56 8.03 -8.48 -0.82
N ILE A 57 7.16 -8.02 0.08
CA ILE A 57 7.31 -6.73 0.76
C ILE A 57 8.55 -6.72 1.66
N ILE A 58 8.77 -7.78 2.45
CA ILE A 58 9.94 -7.87 3.34
C ILE A 58 11.23 -7.93 2.51
N TYR A 59 11.25 -8.73 1.44
CA TYR A 59 12.38 -8.79 0.52
C TYR A 59 12.69 -7.41 -0.05
N GLY A 60 11.72 -6.72 -0.66
CA GLY A 60 11.94 -5.40 -1.25
C GLY A 60 12.39 -4.32 -0.26
N LYS A 61 12.06 -4.45 1.04
CA LYS A 61 12.53 -3.52 2.08
C LYS A 61 13.96 -3.80 2.55
N LYS A 62 14.39 -5.06 2.55
CA LYS A 62 15.65 -5.50 3.17
C LYS A 62 16.73 -5.90 2.18
N SER A 63 16.37 -6.35 0.98
CA SER A 63 17.33 -6.79 -0.03
C SER A 63 18.14 -5.59 -0.51
N GLU A 64 19.46 -5.70 -0.46
CA GLU A 64 20.31 -4.75 -1.19
C GLU A 64 20.09 -4.91 -2.69
N TYR A 65 20.22 -3.81 -3.43
CA TYR A 65 20.22 -3.88 -4.88
C TYR A 65 21.40 -4.76 -5.33
N PRO A 66 21.18 -5.73 -6.23
CA PRO A 66 22.24 -6.62 -6.65
C PRO A 66 23.38 -5.80 -7.28
N LYS A 67 24.58 -5.92 -6.69
CA LYS A 67 25.78 -5.35 -7.28
C LYS A 67 26.18 -6.23 -8.45
N LEU A 68 26.04 -5.70 -9.66
CA LEU A 68 26.31 -6.43 -10.90
C LEU A 68 27.82 -6.64 -11.15
N MET A 69 28.68 -5.97 -10.37
CA MET A 69 30.14 -6.10 -10.39
C MET A 69 30.67 -5.89 -8.97
N GLU A 70 31.61 -6.73 -8.54
CA GLU A 70 32.41 -6.55 -7.31
C GLU A 70 33.40 -5.38 -7.44
#